data_AF-A0AAU0VYY0-F1
#
_entry.id   AF-A0AAU0VYY0-F1
#
_cell.length_a   1.000
_cell.length_b   1.000
_cell.length_c   1.000
_cell.angle_alpha   90.00
_cell.angle_beta   90.00
_cell.angle_gamma   90.00
#
_symmetry.space_group_name_H-M   'P 1'
#
loop_
_entity.id
_entity.type
_entity.pdbx_description
1 polymer ?
#
loop_
_entity_poly.entity_id
_entity_poly.type
_entity_poly.pdbx_seq_one_letter_code
_entity_poly.pdbx_strand_id
1 'polypeptide(L)'
;MPVDRVHALRTELEVAGLTSMAPTLELAAAFHRAVLDDHDALTVALSRLGDLTQDGGYAYYLDLVHFMAGLPLAHTSSARWLDGEPATRRLWRALVTDRHRLLGGTQ
;
A
#
# COMPACT_ATOMS: atom_id res chain seq x y z
N MET A 1 11.07 -1.78 6.08
CA MET A 1 11.37 -2.36 4.77
C MET A 1 12.19 -1.38 3.93
N PRO A 2 13.52 -1.58 3.89
CA PRO A 2 14.41 -0.82 3.00
C PRO A 2 14.00 -0.99 1.52
N VAL A 3 14.27 0.02 0.68
CA VAL A 3 13.98 -0.01 -0.77
C VAL A 3 14.62 -1.23 -1.42
N ASP A 4 15.89 -1.47 -1.13
CA ASP A 4 16.69 -2.58 -1.70
C ASP A 4 16.06 -3.94 -1.44
N ARG A 5 15.45 -4.11 -0.26
CA ARG A 5 14.80 -5.37 0.09
C ARG A 5 13.47 -5.56 -0.64
N VAL A 6 12.72 -4.50 -0.94
CA VAL A 6 11.50 -4.62 -1.79
C VAL A 6 11.93 -4.99 -3.22
N HIS A 7 13.03 -4.44 -3.70
CA HIS A 7 13.59 -4.78 -5.01
C HIS A 7 14.05 -6.24 -5.09
N ALA A 8 14.82 -6.72 -4.12
CA ALA A 8 15.25 -8.11 -4.06
C ALA A 8 14.07 -9.09 -4.05
N LEU A 9 13.07 -8.84 -3.18
CA LEU A 9 11.87 -9.67 -3.10
C LEU A 9 11.08 -9.69 -4.42
N ARG A 10 11.03 -8.58 -5.15
CA ARG A 10 10.37 -8.53 -6.46
C ARG A 10 11.09 -9.40 -7.48
N THR A 11 12.42 -9.31 -7.55
CA THR A 11 13.23 -10.18 -8.42
C THR A 11 13.05 -11.65 -8.05
N GLU A 12 13.00 -11.98 -6.75
CA GLU A 12 12.75 -13.35 -6.29
C GLU A 12 11.37 -13.86 -6.73
N LEU A 13 10.32 -13.04 -6.63
CA LEU A 13 8.98 -13.41 -7.12
C LEU A 13 8.98 -13.66 -8.63
N GLU A 14 9.67 -12.83 -9.40
CA GLU A 14 9.79 -13.00 -10.85
C GLU A 14 10.52 -14.31 -11.22
N VAL A 15 11.68 -14.55 -10.62
CA VAL A 15 12.48 -15.77 -10.85
C VAL A 15 11.71 -17.02 -10.43
N ALA A 16 10.93 -16.96 -9.35
CA ALA A 16 10.11 -18.07 -8.87
C ALA A 16 8.79 -18.25 -9.64
N GLY A 17 8.44 -17.35 -10.57
CA GLY A 17 7.15 -17.38 -11.27
C GLY A 17 5.94 -17.06 -10.39
N LEU A 18 6.15 -16.40 -9.24
CA LEU A 18 5.13 -16.03 -8.26
C LEU A 18 4.63 -14.59 -8.47
N THR A 19 4.49 -14.18 -9.72
CA THR A 19 4.12 -12.79 -10.09
C THR A 19 2.76 -12.36 -9.56
N SER A 20 1.84 -13.31 -9.32
CA SER A 20 0.54 -13.04 -8.67
C SER A 20 0.66 -12.48 -7.25
N MET A 21 1.82 -12.64 -6.58
CA MET A 21 2.07 -12.09 -5.25
C MET A 21 2.62 -10.67 -5.28
N ALA A 22 3.01 -10.16 -6.46
CA ALA A 22 3.61 -8.83 -6.59
C ALA A 22 2.71 -7.69 -6.06
N PRO A 23 1.38 -7.66 -6.32
CA PRO A 23 0.51 -6.62 -5.77
C PRO A 23 0.52 -6.60 -4.23
N THR A 24 0.55 -7.77 -3.59
CA THR A 24 0.61 -7.88 -2.13
C THR A 24 1.94 -7.38 -1.58
N LEU A 25 3.06 -7.66 -2.27
CA LEU A 25 4.36 -7.10 -1.91
C LEU A 25 4.38 -5.57 -1.99
N GLU A 26 3.84 -4.99 -3.08
CA GLU A 26 3.75 -3.53 -3.22
C GLU A 26 2.84 -2.89 -2.18
N LEU A 27 1.71 -3.54 -1.82
CA LEU A 27 0.85 -3.07 -0.74
C LEU A 27 1.59 -3.03 0.60
N ALA A 28 2.36 -4.07 0.92
CA ALA A 28 3.16 -4.12 2.14
C ALA A 28 4.26 -3.04 2.14
N ALA A 29 4.89 -2.81 0.99
CA ALA A 29 5.86 -1.73 0.82
C ALA A 29 5.19 -0.36 1.04
N ALA A 30 4.04 -0.10 0.42
CA ALA A 30 3.28 1.13 0.57
C ALA A 30 2.85 1.37 2.03
N PHE A 31 2.35 0.35 2.73
CA PHE A 31 2.06 0.44 4.16
C PHE A 31 3.29 0.89 4.95
N HIS A 32 4.45 0.28 4.69
CA HIS A 32 5.68 0.66 5.37
C HIS A 32 6.09 2.12 5.08
N ARG A 33 5.94 2.61 3.85
CA ARG A 33 6.24 4.01 3.49
C ARG A 33 5.28 4.98 4.13
N ALA A 34 3.98 4.65 4.17
CA ALA A 34 3.00 5.45 4.87
C ALA A 34 3.30 5.55 6.38
N VAL A 35 3.77 4.47 7.00
CA VAL A 35 4.20 4.48 8.42
C VAL A 35 5.45 5.33 8.65
N LEU A 36 6.38 5.38 7.70
CA LEU A 36 7.58 6.22 7.78
C LEU A 36 7.33 7.68 7.39
N ASP A 37 6.11 8.04 6.95
CA ASP A 37 5.77 9.35 6.37
C ASP A 37 6.64 9.71 5.13
N ASP A 38 7.08 8.68 4.39
CA ASP A 38 7.90 8.81 3.18
C ASP A 38 7.01 8.93 1.94
N HIS A 39 6.56 10.15 1.65
CA HIS A 39 5.57 10.42 0.59
C HIS A 39 6.10 10.15 -0.83
N ASP A 40 7.39 10.41 -1.07
CA ASP A 40 8.01 10.18 -2.38
C ASP A 40 8.06 8.68 -2.70
N ALA A 41 8.54 7.86 -1.76
CA ALA A 41 8.57 6.42 -1.95
C ALA A 41 7.16 5.80 -2.00
N LEU A 42 6.19 6.40 -1.28
CA LEU A 42 4.79 5.99 -1.34
C LEU A 42 4.19 6.24 -2.73
N THR A 43 4.50 7.38 -3.36
CA THR A 43 4.07 7.70 -4.73
C THR A 43 4.61 6.69 -5.72
N VAL A 44 5.90 6.31 -5.60
CA VAL A 44 6.50 5.27 -6.45
C VAL A 44 5.81 3.91 -6.27
N ALA A 45 5.51 3.53 -5.02
CA ALA A 45 4.78 2.27 -4.74
C ALA A 45 3.35 2.30 -5.33
N LEU A 46 2.68 3.45 -5.28
CA LEU A 46 1.34 3.64 -5.83
C LEU A 46 1.34 3.52 -7.36
N SER A 47 2.31 4.12 -8.07
CA SER A 47 2.45 3.95 -9.52
C SER A 47 2.68 2.49 -9.90
N ARG A 48 3.61 1.80 -9.22
CA ARG A 48 3.91 0.38 -9.50
C ARG A 48 2.71 -0.52 -9.24
N LEU A 49 1.98 -0.28 -8.15
CA LEU A 49 0.77 -1.01 -7.85
C LEU A 49 -0.31 -0.74 -8.92
N GLY A 50 -0.38 0.49 -9.45
CA GLY A 50 -1.25 0.83 -10.58
C GLY A 50 -0.94 -0.01 -11.82
N ASP A 51 0.33 -0.15 -12.17
CA ASP A 51 0.75 -0.97 -13.31
C ASP A 51 0.42 -2.45 -13.12
N LEU A 52 0.59 -2.97 -11.90
CA LEU A 52 0.31 -4.37 -11.55
C LEU A 52 -1.19 -4.70 -11.48
N THR A 53 -2.07 -3.70 -11.41
CA THR A 53 -3.51 -3.88 -11.20
C THR A 53 -4.35 -3.36 -12.38
N GLN A 54 -3.71 -3.11 -13.53
CA GLN A 54 -4.38 -2.62 -14.74
C GLN A 54 -5.43 -3.58 -15.30
N ASP A 55 -5.27 -4.89 -15.08
CA ASP A 55 -6.25 -5.91 -15.46
C ASP A 55 -7.50 -5.93 -14.55
N GLY A 56 -7.54 -5.07 -13.53
CA GLY A 56 -8.60 -4.98 -12.54
C GLY A 56 -8.40 -5.91 -11.35
N GLY A 57 -7.47 -6.87 -11.44
CA GLY A 57 -7.06 -7.70 -10.32
C GLY A 57 -6.48 -6.83 -9.21
N TYR A 58 -6.91 -7.04 -7.97
CA TYR A 58 -6.40 -6.31 -6.80
C TYR A 58 -6.52 -4.77 -6.87
N ALA A 59 -7.35 -4.20 -7.75
CA ALA A 59 -7.51 -2.75 -7.89
C ALA A 59 -7.87 -2.05 -6.56
N TYR A 60 -8.59 -2.73 -5.66
CA TYR A 60 -8.91 -2.24 -4.32
C TYR A 60 -7.67 -2.00 -3.43
N TYR A 61 -6.50 -2.56 -3.75
CA TYR A 61 -5.26 -2.24 -3.06
C TYR A 61 -4.86 -0.78 -3.27
N LEU A 62 -5.16 -0.18 -4.42
CA LEU A 62 -4.94 1.26 -4.64
C LEU A 62 -5.78 2.08 -3.66
N ASP A 63 -7.04 1.70 -3.42
CA ASP A 63 -7.89 2.38 -2.44
C ASP A 63 -7.30 2.31 -1.03
N LEU A 64 -6.80 1.12 -0.64
CA LEU A 64 -6.13 0.94 0.64
C LEU A 64 -4.91 1.85 0.78
N VAL A 65 -4.09 2.00 -0.27
CA VAL A 65 -2.94 2.91 -0.24
C VAL A 65 -3.37 4.36 -0.06
N HIS A 66 -4.41 4.82 -0.75
CA HIS A 66 -4.97 6.16 -0.53
C HIS A 66 -5.49 6.33 0.90
N PHE A 67 -6.17 5.32 1.46
CA PHE A 67 -6.66 5.37 2.83
C PHE A 67 -5.51 5.48 3.84
N MET A 68 -4.46 4.66 3.68
CA MET A 68 -3.24 4.71 4.49
C MET A 68 -2.59 6.10 4.44
N ALA A 69 -2.49 6.67 3.25
CA ALA A 69 -1.89 7.98 2.98
C ALA A 69 -2.76 9.17 3.43
N GLY A 70 -4.04 8.94 3.72
CA GLY A 70 -5.01 10.03 3.96
C GLY A 70 -5.35 10.82 2.69
N LEU A 71 -5.16 10.22 1.51
CA LEU A 71 -5.43 10.84 0.22
C LEU A 71 -6.88 10.61 -0.23
N PRO A 72 -7.47 11.54 -0.99
CA PRO A 72 -8.74 11.30 -1.67
C PRO A 72 -8.56 10.20 -2.73
N LEU A 73 -9.62 9.43 -3.00
CA LEU A 73 -9.59 8.51 -4.14
C LEU A 73 -9.69 9.31 -5.43
N ALA A 74 -8.88 8.95 -6.44
CA ALA A 74 -8.98 9.56 -7.77
C ALA A 74 -10.28 9.17 -8.49
N HIS A 75 -10.85 8.01 -8.16
CA HIS A 75 -12.04 7.44 -8.77
C HIS A 75 -12.94 6.81 -7.71
N THR A 76 -14.20 6.56 -8.06
CA THR A 76 -15.09 5.77 -7.19
C THR A 76 -14.56 4.36 -7.08
N SER A 77 -14.31 3.90 -5.85
CA SER A 77 -13.91 2.51 -5.58
C SER A 77 -14.97 1.55 -6.12
N SER A 78 -14.55 0.53 -6.86
CA SER A 78 -15.42 -0.59 -7.24
C SER A 78 -15.58 -1.62 -6.11
N ALA A 79 -14.80 -1.49 -5.04
CA ALA A 79 -14.79 -2.44 -3.93
C ALA A 79 -15.99 -2.21 -3.00
N ARG A 80 -16.58 -3.33 -2.54
CA ARG A 80 -17.60 -3.30 -1.49
C ARG A 80 -16.95 -3.61 -0.15
N TRP A 81 -16.76 -2.58 0.65
CA TRP A 81 -16.17 -2.67 1.99
C TRP A 81 -17.18 -3.20 3.01
N LEU A 82 -16.74 -4.07 3.92
CA LEU A 82 -17.59 -4.75 4.90
C LEU A 82 -18.35 -3.77 5.81
N ASP A 83 -17.64 -2.78 6.36
CA ASP A 83 -18.20 -1.74 7.24
C ASP A 83 -18.42 -0.41 6.51
N GLY A 84 -18.38 -0.44 5.17
CA GLY A 84 -18.39 0.75 4.32
C GLY A 84 -17.02 1.42 4.18
N GLU A 85 -16.89 2.22 3.12
CA GLU A 85 -15.65 2.94 2.80
C GLU A 85 -15.20 3.87 3.93
N PRO A 86 -16.06 4.71 4.54
CA PRO A 86 -15.60 5.65 5.55
C PRO A 86 -15.02 4.97 6.80
N ALA A 87 -15.59 3.84 7.23
CA ALA A 87 -15.07 3.08 8.36
C ALA A 87 -13.73 2.44 8.02
N THR A 88 -13.63 1.80 6.85
CA THR A 88 -12.39 1.18 6.37
C THR A 88 -11.26 2.21 6.23
N ARG A 89 -11.56 3.37 5.63
CA ARG A 89 -10.61 4.47 5.50
C ARG A 89 -10.07 4.92 6.85
N ARG A 90 -10.96 5.14 7.83
CA ARG A 90 -10.56 5.53 9.19
C ARG A 90 -9.67 4.49 9.85
N LEU A 91 -10.00 3.20 9.73
CA LEU A 91 -9.23 2.10 10.32
C LEU A 91 -7.80 2.03 9.75
N TRP A 92 -7.66 2.07 8.42
CA TRP A 92 -6.34 2.06 7.78
C TRP A 92 -5.50 3.28 8.14
N ARG A 93 -6.13 4.46 8.17
CA ARG A 93 -5.43 5.69 8.57
C ARG A 93 -5.00 5.65 10.03
N ALA A 94 -5.85 5.15 10.93
CA ALA A 94 -5.52 4.99 12.35
C ALA A 94 -4.35 4.03 12.52
N LEU A 95 -4.37 2.87 11.86
CA LEU A 95 -3.28 1.88 11.92
C LEU A 95 -1.93 2.47 11.52
N VAL A 96 -1.86 3.20 10.40
CA VAL A 96 -0.63 3.86 9.96
C VAL A 96 -0.16 4.91 10.97
N THR A 97 -1.09 5.73 11.46
CA THR A 97 -0.78 6.82 12.39
C THR A 97 -0.26 6.27 13.73
N ASP A 98 -0.88 5.23 14.26
CA ASP A 98 -0.47 4.60 15.52
C ASP A 98 0.91 3.95 15.39
N ARG A 99 1.18 3.30 14.25
CA ARG A 99 2.50 2.74 13.95
C ARG A 99 3.57 3.82 13.80
N HIS A 100 3.26 4.93 13.13
CA HIS A 100 4.17 6.07 13.02
C HIS A 100 4.51 6.65 14.39
N ARG A 101 3.51 6.85 15.26
CA ARG A 101 3.72 7.32 16.64
C ARG A 101 4.58 6.38 17.45
N LEU A 102 4.39 5.07 17.32
CA LEU A 102 5.23 4.09 18.02
C LEU A 102 6.70 4.19 17.58
N LEU A 103 6.99 4.41 16.30
CA LEU A 103 8.35 4.62 15.82
C LEU A 103 8.95 5.94 16.33
N GLY A 104 8.16 7.03 16.32
CA GLY A 104 8.58 8.34 16.82
C GLY A 104 8.73 8.44 18.34
N GLY A 105 8.04 7.58 19.10
CA GLY A 105 8.15 7.51 20.57
C GLY A 105 9.35 6.70 21.09
N THR A 106 10.19 6.18 20.19
CA THR A 106 11.39 5.39 20.53
C THR A 106 12.69 6.15 20.28
N GLN A 107 12.63 7.48 20.14
CA GLN A 107 13.77 8.35 19.81
C GLN A 107 14.10 9.32 20.96
#